data_AF-A0A917WNS2-F1
#
_entry.id   AF-A0A917WNS2-F1
#
_cell.length_a   1.000
_cell.length_b   1.000
_cell.length_c   1.000
_cell.angle_alpha   90.00
_cell.angle_beta   90.00
_cell.angle_gamma   90.00
#
_symmetry.space_group_name_H-M   'P 1'
#
loop_
_entity.id
_entity.type
_entity.pdbx_description
1 polymer ?
#
loop_
_entity_poly.entity_id
_entity_poly.type
_entity_poly.pdbx_seq_one_letter_code
_entity_poly.pdbx_strand_id
1 'polypeptide(L)'
;MLGPDNAIWDDGEWVSWDDINRQLQYKEWGAKYPNADRALIPIFEDLLSLAEAYHLQTGLHLQVYGDIGELFAAITHGVKLHRNYAQGSDGRLGNDFIEVKTITPFKARDFVTISSAGNFSKLFVVKINEEFEIAGRMVDRGSLKWGGKTEIRVHWDQLEGVV
;
A
#
# COMPACT_ATOMS: atom_id res chain seq x y z
N MET A 1 28.36 -23.22 0.20
CA MET A 1 29.42 -22.78 -0.74
C MET A 1 28.73 -22.03 -1.86
N LEU A 2 28.97 -20.73 -1.98
CA LEU A 2 28.46 -19.90 -3.09
C LEU A 2 29.60 -19.80 -4.12
N GLY A 3 29.32 -20.23 -5.35
CA GLY A 3 30.29 -20.30 -6.45
C GLY A 3 30.41 -18.99 -7.25
N PRO A 4 31.37 -18.92 -8.18
CA PRO A 4 31.82 -17.68 -8.85
C PRO A 4 30.87 -17.13 -9.91
N ASP A 5 29.69 -17.73 -10.08
CA ASP A 5 28.78 -17.39 -11.18
C ASP A 5 27.92 -16.14 -10.91
N ASN A 6 28.06 -15.53 -9.71
CA ASN A 6 27.16 -14.47 -9.25
C ASN A 6 27.77 -13.08 -8.94
N ALA A 7 28.90 -12.70 -9.54
CA ALA A 7 29.49 -11.37 -9.32
C ALA A 7 30.21 -10.83 -10.56
N ILE A 8 30.17 -9.50 -10.75
CA ILE A 8 31.02 -8.77 -11.71
C ILE A 8 32.09 -8.01 -10.91
N TRP A 9 33.31 -8.01 -11.42
CA TRP A 9 34.42 -7.21 -10.88
C TRP A 9 34.39 -5.80 -11.49
N ASP A 10 34.24 -4.76 -10.66
CA ASP A 10 34.36 -3.37 -11.06
C ASP A 10 35.20 -2.60 -10.02
N ASP A 11 36.28 -1.95 -10.47
CA ASP A 11 37.16 -1.04 -9.71
C ASP A 11 37.62 -1.45 -8.30
N GLY A 12 37.81 -2.75 -8.04
CA GLY A 12 38.42 -3.25 -6.80
C GLY A 12 37.44 -3.59 -5.68
N GLU A 13 36.14 -3.54 -5.94
CA GLU A 13 35.09 -3.99 -5.02
C GLU A 13 34.29 -5.15 -5.64
N TRP A 14 33.91 -6.13 -4.81
CA TRP A 14 33.03 -7.21 -5.24
C TRP A 14 31.60 -6.69 -5.28
N VAL A 15 31.00 -6.61 -6.48
CA VAL A 15 29.58 -6.26 -6.65
C VAL A 15 28.81 -7.54 -6.97
N SER A 16 27.89 -7.95 -6.07
CA SER A 16 27.02 -9.11 -6.32
C SER A 16 25.98 -8.78 -7.39
N TRP A 17 25.48 -9.78 -8.14
CA TRP A 17 24.26 -9.59 -8.94
C TRP A 17 23.07 -9.15 -8.10
N ASP A 18 23.02 -9.53 -6.82
CA ASP A 18 22.01 -9.05 -5.88
C ASP A 18 22.13 -7.53 -5.64
N ASP A 19 23.34 -6.99 -5.72
CA ASP A 19 23.58 -5.55 -5.57
C ASP A 19 23.20 -4.79 -6.85
N ILE A 20 23.49 -5.36 -8.02
CA ILE A 20 23.09 -4.82 -9.33
C ILE A 20 21.57 -4.84 -9.49
N ASN A 21 20.91 -5.96 -9.17
CA ASN A 21 19.46 -6.10 -9.24
C ASN A 21 18.76 -5.14 -8.28
N ARG A 22 19.27 -5.03 -7.04
CA ARG A 22 18.75 -4.09 -6.05
C ARG A 22 18.89 -2.64 -6.53
N GLN A 23 20.00 -2.26 -7.17
CA GLN A 23 20.18 -0.91 -7.72
C GLN A 23 19.25 -0.62 -8.90
N LEU A 24 19.00 -1.59 -9.78
CA LEU A 24 18.03 -1.46 -10.88
C LEU A 24 16.60 -1.34 -10.33
N GLN A 25 16.21 -2.20 -9.40
CA GLN A 25 14.92 -2.17 -8.72
C GLN A 25 14.71 -0.84 -7.97
N TYR A 26 15.76 -0.30 -7.35
CA TYR A 26 15.70 1.01 -6.68
C TYR A 26 15.45 2.17 -7.65
N LYS A 27 15.96 2.09 -8.88
CA LYS A 27 15.67 3.06 -9.96
C LYS A 27 14.24 2.92 -10.48
N GLU A 28 13.76 1.69 -10.66
CA GLU A 28 12.38 1.42 -11.06
C GLU A 28 11.37 1.90 -10.02
N TRP A 29 11.65 1.68 -8.74
CA TRP A 29 10.89 2.25 -7.63
C TRP A 29 10.92 3.78 -7.60
N GLY A 30 12.05 4.40 -7.96
CA GLY A 30 12.13 5.86 -8.08
C GLY A 30 11.21 6.42 -9.17
N ALA A 31 11.00 5.67 -10.26
CA ALA A 31 10.07 6.03 -11.31
C ALA A 31 8.61 5.74 -10.92
N LYS A 32 8.35 4.60 -10.27
CA LYS A 32 7.00 4.15 -9.89
C LYS A 32 6.46 4.87 -8.65
N TYR A 33 7.33 5.21 -7.70
CA TYR A 33 7.01 5.79 -6.40
C TYR A 33 7.96 6.96 -6.07
N PRO A 34 7.85 8.09 -6.79
CA PRO A 34 8.79 9.20 -6.67
C PRO A 34 8.85 9.82 -5.27
N ASN A 35 7.80 9.65 -4.46
CA ASN A 35 7.66 10.23 -3.12
C ASN A 35 7.84 9.20 -1.98
N ALA A 36 8.17 7.94 -2.29
CA ALA A 36 8.27 6.89 -1.28
C ALA A 36 9.47 7.08 -0.36
N ASP A 37 9.28 6.75 0.93
CA ASP A 37 10.39 6.19 1.70
C ASP A 37 10.71 4.80 1.12
N ARG A 38 11.79 4.74 0.33
CA ARG A 38 12.18 3.52 -0.40
C ARG A 38 12.52 2.36 0.53
N ALA A 39 12.79 2.60 1.82
CA ALA A 39 12.99 1.55 2.80
C ALA A 39 11.70 0.74 3.08
N LEU A 40 10.53 1.31 2.81
CA LEU A 40 9.24 0.64 3.01
C LEU A 40 8.85 -0.28 1.86
N ILE A 41 9.43 -0.10 0.67
CA ILE A 41 9.02 -0.84 -0.52
C ILE A 41 9.33 -2.35 -0.41
N PRO A 42 10.52 -2.79 0.04
CA PRO A 42 10.76 -4.22 0.27
C PRO A 42 9.77 -4.82 1.28
N ILE A 43 9.46 -4.10 2.36
CA ILE A 43 8.53 -4.56 3.40
C ILE A 43 7.13 -4.76 2.81
N PHE A 44 6.69 -3.80 1.98
CA PHE A 44 5.43 -3.88 1.27
C PHE A 44 5.38 -5.07 0.30
N GLU A 45 6.40 -5.23 -0.55
CA GLU A 45 6.48 -6.32 -1.53
C GLU A 45 6.52 -7.70 -0.85
N ASP A 46 7.32 -7.84 0.22
CA ASP A 46 7.42 -9.08 1.00
C ASP A 46 6.10 -9.44 1.67
N LEU A 47 5.41 -8.45 2.26
CA LEU A 47 4.15 -8.69 2.96
C LEU A 47 3.02 -9.08 2.00
N LEU A 48 2.94 -8.43 0.84
CA LEU A 48 1.97 -8.79 -0.21
C LEU A 48 2.26 -10.18 -0.77
N SER A 49 3.52 -10.47 -1.10
CA SER A 49 3.95 -11.77 -1.63
C SER A 49 3.71 -12.90 -0.63
N LEU A 50 3.96 -12.66 0.67
CA LEU A 50 3.69 -13.64 1.72
C LEU A 50 2.19 -13.91 1.87
N ALA A 51 1.35 -12.87 1.81
CA ALA A 51 -0.10 -13.03 1.87
C ALA A 51 -0.65 -13.84 0.67
N GLU A 52 -0.10 -13.60 -0.52
CA GLU A 52 -0.43 -14.38 -1.73
C GLU A 52 0.02 -15.83 -1.60
N ALA A 53 1.30 -16.07 -1.30
CA ALA A 53 1.87 -17.41 -1.18
C ALA A 53 1.13 -18.24 -0.12
N TYR A 54 0.79 -17.64 1.02
CA TYR A 54 0.00 -18.29 2.05
C TYR A 54 -1.39 -18.68 1.54
N HIS A 55 -2.06 -17.80 0.80
CA HIS A 55 -3.38 -18.08 0.24
C HIS A 55 -3.33 -19.19 -0.81
N LEU A 56 -2.41 -19.13 -1.76
CA LEU A 56 -2.24 -20.17 -2.78
C LEU A 56 -1.94 -21.54 -2.17
N GLN A 57 -1.18 -21.58 -1.08
CA GLN A 57 -0.79 -22.83 -0.42
C GLN A 57 -1.90 -23.42 0.46
N THR A 58 -2.74 -22.59 1.08
CA THR A 58 -3.66 -23.03 2.15
C THR A 58 -5.14 -22.82 1.85
N GLY A 59 -5.47 -21.96 0.88
CA GLY A 59 -6.83 -21.45 0.65
C GLY A 59 -7.32 -20.46 1.72
N LEU A 60 -6.50 -20.11 2.72
CA LEU A 60 -6.82 -19.19 3.81
C LEU A 60 -6.19 -17.81 3.59
N HIS A 61 -6.59 -16.81 4.37
CA HIS A 61 -6.08 -15.45 4.27
C HIS A 61 -5.44 -14.97 5.57
N LEU A 62 -4.28 -14.33 5.46
CA LEU A 62 -3.64 -13.61 6.57
C LEU A 62 -4.44 -12.34 6.95
N GLN A 63 -4.28 -11.85 8.17
CA GLN A 63 -4.96 -10.63 8.66
C GLN A 63 -4.06 -9.39 8.54
N VAL A 64 -3.39 -9.22 7.39
CA VAL A 64 -2.35 -8.17 7.16
C VAL A 64 -2.76 -7.12 6.11
N TYR A 65 -3.94 -7.23 5.52
CA TYR A 65 -4.36 -6.34 4.42
C TYR A 65 -4.54 -4.87 4.81
N GLY A 66 -4.80 -4.59 6.09
CA GLY A 66 -4.77 -3.23 6.62
C GLY A 66 -3.36 -2.63 6.53
N ASP A 67 -2.38 -3.36 7.07
CA ASP A 67 -0.97 -2.97 7.04
C ASP A 67 -0.44 -2.81 5.60
N ILE A 68 -0.83 -3.73 4.70
CA ILE A 68 -0.50 -3.62 3.26
C ILE A 68 -1.06 -2.31 2.68
N GLY A 69 -2.29 -1.94 3.02
CA GLY A 69 -2.92 -0.70 2.55
C GLY A 69 -2.21 0.55 3.06
N GLU A 70 -1.82 0.55 4.34
CA GLU A 70 -1.07 1.65 4.95
C GLU A 70 0.32 1.81 4.32
N LEU A 71 1.05 0.71 4.14
CA LEU A 71 2.33 0.71 3.43
C LEU A 71 2.17 1.21 1.99
N PHE A 72 1.12 0.78 1.30
CA PHE A 72 0.83 1.25 -0.06
C PHE A 72 0.59 2.77 -0.09
N ALA A 73 -0.13 3.32 0.88
CA ALA A 73 -0.33 4.77 1.02
C ALA A 73 1.00 5.51 1.26
N ALA A 74 1.86 4.95 2.10
CA ALA A 74 3.16 5.51 2.41
C ALA A 74 4.07 5.56 1.18
N ILE A 75 4.14 4.49 0.38
CA ILE A 75 5.01 4.43 -0.81
C ILE A 75 4.45 5.26 -1.98
N THR A 76 3.13 5.21 -2.23
CA THR A 76 2.54 5.88 -3.41
C THR A 76 2.43 7.39 -3.23
N HIS A 77 2.05 7.83 -2.04
CA HIS A 77 1.72 9.22 -1.77
C HIS A 77 2.63 9.90 -0.75
N GLY A 78 3.60 9.18 -0.15
CA GLY A 78 4.45 9.74 0.89
C GLY A 78 3.72 9.96 2.21
N VAL A 79 2.65 9.19 2.48
CA VAL A 79 1.90 9.27 3.74
C VAL A 79 2.80 8.89 4.90
N LYS A 80 2.89 9.77 5.90
CA LYS A 80 3.58 9.49 7.16
C LYS A 80 2.61 8.78 8.10
N LEU A 81 2.82 7.48 8.29
CA LEU A 81 1.98 6.65 9.16
C LEU A 81 2.07 7.11 10.61
N HIS A 82 0.94 7.08 11.31
CA HIS A 82 0.92 7.28 12.75
C HIS A 82 1.47 6.06 13.49
N ARG A 83 1.77 6.23 14.78
CA ARG A 83 2.09 5.08 15.64
C ARG A 83 0.84 4.23 15.86
N ASN A 84 1.04 2.94 16.09
CA ASN A 84 -0.03 2.02 16.47
C ASN A 84 -0.88 2.62 17.60
N TYR A 85 -2.20 2.43 17.50
CA TYR A 85 -3.20 2.92 18.47
C TYR A 85 -3.33 4.44 18.57
N ALA A 86 -2.79 5.21 17.60
CA ALA A 86 -3.14 6.61 17.49
C ALA A 86 -4.65 6.78 17.27
N GLN A 87 -5.26 7.73 17.98
CA GLN A 87 -6.67 8.05 17.78
C GLN A 87 -6.82 8.95 16.54
N GLY A 88 -7.72 8.59 15.63
CA GLY A 88 -8.03 9.37 14.43
C GLY A 88 -7.77 8.58 13.16
N SER A 89 -6.97 9.15 12.27
CA SER A 89 -6.61 8.59 10.96
C SER A 89 -5.34 7.72 11.02
N ASP A 90 -5.08 6.98 9.95
CA ASP A 90 -3.93 6.06 9.86
C ASP A 90 -2.59 6.79 9.59
N GLY A 91 -2.64 7.95 8.93
CA GLY A 91 -1.45 8.77 8.73
C GLY A 91 -1.73 10.21 8.33
N ARG A 92 -0.67 10.91 7.91
CA ARG A 92 -0.74 12.28 7.40
C ARG A 92 0.04 12.50 6.11
N LEU A 93 -0.50 13.36 5.26
CA LEU A 93 0.17 13.91 4.08
C LEU A 93 0.16 15.43 4.17
N GLY A 94 1.30 16.03 4.58
CA GLY A 94 1.33 17.45 4.91
C GLY A 94 0.38 17.78 6.06
N ASN A 95 -0.62 18.63 5.78
CA ASN A 95 -1.67 19.01 6.74
C ASN A 95 -2.89 18.09 6.70
N ASP A 96 -2.98 17.19 5.71
CA ASP A 96 -4.10 16.29 5.56
C ASP A 96 -3.97 15.06 6.45
N PHE A 97 -5.08 14.70 7.10
CA PHE A 97 -5.25 13.45 7.82
C PHE A 97 -5.79 12.40 6.85
N ILE A 98 -5.05 11.32 6.68
CA ILE A 98 -5.34 10.27 5.70
C ILE A 98 -5.89 9.05 6.43
N GLU A 99 -7.15 8.72 6.16
CA GLU A 99 -7.76 7.44 6.51
C GLU A 99 -7.49 6.46 5.37
N VAL A 100 -7.02 5.26 5.68
CA VAL A 100 -6.78 4.17 4.74
C VAL A 100 -7.84 3.08 4.98
N LYS A 101 -8.45 2.61 3.89
CA LYS A 101 -9.35 1.46 3.92
C LYS A 101 -9.03 0.49 2.82
N THR A 102 -8.81 -0.77 3.19
CA THR A 102 -8.50 -1.83 2.24
C THR A 102 -9.73 -2.66 1.89
N ILE A 103 -10.00 -2.82 0.59
CA ILE A 103 -10.86 -3.84 0.02
C ILE A 103 -9.98 -5.09 -0.17
N THR A 104 -10.27 -6.13 0.59
CA THR A 104 -9.47 -7.36 0.66
C THR A 104 -9.75 -8.29 -0.53
N PRO A 105 -8.81 -9.18 -0.90
CA PRO A 105 -8.94 -10.05 -2.08
C PRO A 105 -10.14 -11.00 -2.01
N PHE A 106 -10.61 -11.35 -0.82
CA PHE A 106 -11.76 -12.22 -0.60
C PHE A 106 -13.10 -11.48 -0.44
N LYS A 107 -13.11 -10.14 -0.56
CA LYS A 107 -14.32 -9.37 -0.36
C LYS A 107 -15.14 -9.33 -1.65
N ALA A 108 -16.26 -10.04 -1.67
CA ALA A 108 -17.18 -10.08 -2.81
C ALA A 108 -17.82 -8.73 -3.21
N ARG A 109 -17.61 -7.66 -2.43
CA ARG A 109 -18.21 -6.34 -2.68
C ARG A 109 -17.15 -5.25 -2.65
N ASP A 110 -17.10 -4.50 -3.74
CA ASP A 110 -16.17 -3.40 -3.98
C ASP A 110 -16.62 -2.09 -3.32
N PHE A 111 -16.73 -2.10 -1.99
CA PHE A 111 -16.90 -0.86 -1.22
C PHE A 111 -16.18 -0.93 0.12
N VAL A 112 -15.87 0.25 0.65
CA VAL A 112 -15.48 0.42 2.06
C VAL A 112 -16.57 1.15 2.82
N THR A 113 -16.64 0.89 4.12
CA THR A 113 -17.55 1.60 5.01
C THR A 113 -16.74 2.61 5.80
N ILE A 114 -17.24 3.85 5.88
CA ILE A 114 -16.61 4.93 6.64
C ILE A 114 -17.62 5.61 7.55
N SER A 115 -17.12 6.14 8.67
CA SER A 115 -17.91 6.85 9.66
C SER A 115 -17.59 8.35 9.66
N SER A 116 -18.62 9.16 9.87
CA SER A 116 -18.46 10.62 10.02
C SER A 116 -17.75 10.99 11.32
N ALA A 117 -17.64 10.07 12.28
CA ALA A 117 -16.94 10.28 13.55
C ALA A 117 -15.41 10.19 13.41
N GLY A 118 -14.90 9.57 12.34
CA GLY A 118 -13.45 9.48 12.09
C GLY A 118 -12.85 10.87 11.88
N ASN A 119 -11.62 11.10 12.34
CA ASN A 119 -10.91 12.37 12.17
C ASN A 119 -9.93 12.29 10.99
N PHE A 120 -10.44 12.47 9.78
CA PHE A 120 -9.67 12.47 8.53
C PHE A 120 -10.14 13.59 7.59
N SER A 121 -9.24 14.06 6.71
CA SER A 121 -9.54 15.02 5.64
C SER A 121 -9.56 14.36 4.26
N LYS A 122 -8.83 13.26 4.06
CA LYS A 122 -8.90 12.44 2.84
C LYS A 122 -9.04 10.96 3.18
N LEU A 123 -9.76 10.24 2.34
CA LEU A 123 -9.86 8.79 2.37
C LEU A 123 -9.02 8.23 1.22
N PHE A 124 -8.12 7.31 1.54
CA PHE A 124 -7.40 6.49 0.59
C PHE A 124 -7.96 5.07 0.61
N VAL A 125 -8.61 4.67 -0.48
CA VAL A 125 -9.10 3.31 -0.63
C VAL A 125 -8.08 2.50 -1.41
N VAL A 126 -7.66 1.39 -0.83
CA VAL A 126 -6.77 0.42 -1.47
C VAL A 126 -7.60 -0.81 -1.83
N LYS A 127 -7.48 -1.30 -3.07
CA LYS A 127 -8.09 -2.55 -3.49
C LYS A 127 -7.00 -3.55 -3.84
N ILE A 128 -7.10 -4.74 -3.27
CA ILE A 128 -6.32 -5.92 -3.64
C ILE A 128 -7.32 -6.91 -4.22
N ASN A 129 -7.15 -7.34 -5.48
CA ASN A 129 -8.06 -8.31 -6.11
C ASN A 129 -7.64 -9.76 -5.82
N GLU A 130 -8.40 -10.72 -6.35
CA GLU A 130 -8.16 -12.16 -6.15
C GLU A 130 -6.79 -12.61 -6.68
N GLU A 131 -6.26 -11.91 -7.69
CA GLU A 131 -4.91 -12.08 -8.25
C GLU A 131 -3.82 -11.31 -7.49
N PHE A 132 -4.14 -10.74 -6.32
CA PHE A 132 -3.23 -9.92 -5.50
C PHE A 132 -2.67 -8.67 -6.21
N GLU A 133 -3.29 -8.24 -7.32
CA GLU A 133 -3.05 -6.95 -7.94
C GLU A 133 -3.61 -5.83 -7.05
N ILE A 134 -2.83 -4.76 -6.90
CA ILE A 134 -3.13 -3.66 -5.99
C ILE A 134 -3.35 -2.34 -6.73
N ALA A 135 -4.37 -1.60 -6.30
CA ALA A 135 -4.66 -0.27 -6.79
C ALA A 135 -5.11 0.66 -5.64
N GLY A 136 -4.87 1.96 -5.79
CA GLY A 136 -5.26 2.98 -4.80
C GLY A 136 -6.09 4.09 -5.42
N ARG A 137 -7.04 4.65 -4.65
CA ARG A 137 -7.80 5.84 -5.03
C ARG A 137 -7.93 6.77 -3.84
N MET A 138 -7.54 8.03 -4.02
CA MET A 138 -7.60 9.08 -2.99
C MET A 138 -8.81 9.97 -3.24
N VAL A 139 -9.60 10.26 -2.21
CA VAL A 139 -10.76 11.15 -2.30
C VAL A 139 -10.83 12.11 -1.12
N ASP A 140 -11.14 13.36 -1.40
CA ASP A 140 -11.34 14.38 -0.36
C ASP A 140 -12.61 14.09 0.42
N ARG A 141 -12.56 14.20 1.75
CA ARG A 141 -13.74 13.98 2.60
C ARG A 141 -14.91 14.89 2.24
N GLY A 142 -14.62 16.10 1.79
CA GLY A 142 -15.63 17.09 1.39
C GLY A 142 -16.43 16.70 0.14
N SER A 143 -15.92 15.82 -0.73
CA SER A 143 -16.65 15.35 -1.91
C SER A 143 -17.55 14.14 -1.63
N LEU A 144 -17.40 13.50 -0.45
CA LEU A 144 -18.18 12.33 -0.06
C LEU A 144 -19.64 12.72 0.23
N LYS A 145 -20.57 11.97 -0.37
CA LYS A 145 -22.02 12.20 -0.23
C LYS A 145 -22.56 11.53 1.03
N TRP A 146 -22.49 12.23 2.16
CA TRP A 146 -22.97 11.73 3.46
C TRP A 146 -24.49 11.57 3.56
N GLY A 147 -25.26 12.45 2.89
CA GLY A 147 -26.72 12.37 2.88
C GLY A 147 -27.38 12.34 4.27
N GLY A 148 -26.77 13.00 5.26
CA GLY A 148 -27.24 13.02 6.65
C GLY A 148 -26.98 11.74 7.45
N LYS A 149 -26.26 10.76 6.89
CA LYS A 149 -25.91 9.51 7.57
C LYS A 149 -24.61 9.67 8.36
N THR A 150 -24.51 8.95 9.47
CA THR A 150 -23.26 8.81 10.24
C THR A 150 -22.29 7.80 9.65
N GLU A 151 -22.80 6.91 8.79
CA GLU A 151 -22.02 5.88 8.10
C GLU A 151 -22.46 5.79 6.63
N ILE A 152 -21.48 5.72 5.72
CA ILE A 152 -21.72 5.55 4.29
C ILE A 152 -20.84 4.45 3.71
N ARG A 153 -21.31 3.88 2.60
CA ARG A 153 -20.52 3.00 1.75
C ARG A 153 -19.94 3.82 0.60
N VAL A 154 -18.62 3.73 0.45
CA VAL A 154 -17.89 4.34 -0.66
C VAL A 154 -17.54 3.20 -1.61
N HIS A 155 -18.20 3.17 -2.76
CA HIS A 155 -17.97 2.15 -3.78
C HIS A 155 -16.72 2.48 -4.60
N TRP A 156 -15.95 1.45 -4.94
CA TRP A 156 -14.69 1.59 -5.69
C TRP A 156 -14.89 2.32 -7.02
N ASP A 157 -15.93 1.95 -7.77
CA ASP A 157 -16.27 2.49 -9.09
C ASP A 157 -16.63 3.99 -9.08
N GLN A 158 -17.05 4.52 -7.93
CA GLN A 158 -17.39 5.93 -7.74
C GLN A 158 -16.17 6.82 -7.45
N LEU A 159 -15.01 6.22 -7.21
CA LEU A 159 -13.77 6.93 -6.98
C LEU A 159 -13.05 7.15 -8.31
N GLU A 160 -12.64 8.37 -8.62
CA GLU A 160 -11.72 8.60 -9.75
C GLU A 160 -10.32 8.09 -9.37
N GLY A 161 -9.66 7.39 -10.30
CA GLY A 161 -8.36 6.80 -10.06
C GLY A 161 -7.22 7.81 -10.18
N VAL A 162 -6.21 7.69 -9.31
CA VAL A 162 -4.86 8.20 -9.58
C VAL A 162 -4.01 6.97 -9.79
N VAL A 163 -3.45 6.81 -11.00
CA VAL A 163 -2.42 5.80 -11.30
C VAL A 163 -1.12 6.25 -10.65
#